data_AF-N9W433-F1
#
_entry.id   AF-N9W433-F1
#
_cell.length_a   1.000
_cell.length_b   1.000
_cell.length_c   1.000
_cell.angle_alpha   90.00
_cell.angle_beta   90.00
_cell.angle_gamma   90.00
#
_symmetry.space_group_name_H-M   'P 1'
#
loop_
_entity.id
_entity.type
_entity.pdbx_description
1 polymer ?
#
loop_
_entity_poly.entity_id
_entity_poly.type
_entity_poly.pdbx_seq_one_letter_code
_entity_poly.pdbx_strand_id
1 'polypeptide(L)'
;MISLRSRQLAASIGFAALLGGCAAQQGPAIHGLPPVAVTADGETAPVGTAKADAADDPAIWVDPANPGRALIVATDKKAGLHVYDLAGRDLAFLEGGRVNNVDVVGNIVVASDRNDGVNAHLAVFALDGAKPALTSLGRASAGPGEAYGLCLKRSAPGEPVTAALIIKDGTVRVGTLALAEGTEPAFAVQWEQKIPTQSEGCVFDGDTLYVGEEDVGIWRLTPNASGVDAKLVAPVDNQRLVADVEGLATIDHKGQRYLIASSQGDNAYAVFRLPGMDYVGRFAIAAGRYGATSETDGIEAVAGNFGAAYPGGLFLAQDGDNAPAAQNFKLVRWDRIAAALGL
;
A
#
# COMPACT_ATOMS: atom_id res chain seq x y z
N MET A 1 86.12 -35.08 16.54
CA MET A 1 85.32 -35.02 15.30
C MET A 1 83.88 -35.35 15.63
N ILE A 2 83.07 -34.35 15.98
CA ILE A 2 81.64 -34.49 16.27
C ILE A 2 80.91 -33.29 15.67
N SER A 3 79.84 -33.62 14.95
CA SER A 3 78.86 -32.82 14.22
C SER A 3 78.33 -31.58 14.94
N LEU A 4 78.22 -30.45 14.23
CA LEU A 4 77.28 -29.37 14.54
C LEU A 4 76.55 -28.85 13.29
N ARG A 5 75.31 -29.34 13.17
CA ARG A 5 74.06 -28.71 12.71
C ARG A 5 74.15 -27.31 12.09
N SER A 6 73.90 -27.23 10.78
CA SER A 6 73.47 -26.02 10.08
C SER A 6 71.98 -25.75 10.37
N ARG A 7 71.67 -24.59 10.98
CA ARG A 7 70.31 -24.08 11.16
C ARG A 7 69.88 -23.39 9.87
N GLN A 8 68.80 -23.87 9.24
CA GLN A 8 68.08 -23.13 8.21
C GLN A 8 67.35 -21.96 8.88
N LEU A 9 67.68 -20.72 8.52
CA LEU A 9 66.83 -19.56 8.79
C LEU A 9 65.72 -19.55 7.74
N ALA A 10 64.48 -19.72 8.18
CA ALA A 10 63.30 -19.44 7.37
C ALA A 10 63.13 -17.92 7.25
N ALA A 11 63.15 -17.42 6.01
CA ALA A 11 62.80 -16.04 5.70
C ALA A 11 61.27 -15.91 5.64
N SER A 12 60.68 -15.31 6.67
CA SER A 12 59.27 -14.96 6.73
C SER A 12 59.02 -13.74 5.83
N ILE A 13 58.50 -13.95 4.62
CA ILE A 13 57.99 -12.87 3.77
C ILE A 13 56.61 -12.48 4.31
N GLY A 14 56.54 -11.34 4.99
CA GLY A 14 55.28 -10.74 5.43
C GLY A 14 54.50 -10.23 4.23
N PHE A 15 53.38 -10.87 3.92
CA PHE A 15 52.39 -10.37 2.96
C PHE A 15 51.55 -9.30 3.67
N ALA A 16 51.90 -8.02 3.47
CA ALA A 16 51.06 -6.91 3.91
C ALA A 16 49.85 -6.83 2.97
N ALA A 17 48.72 -7.42 3.39
CA ALA A 17 47.44 -7.21 2.74
C ALA A 17 47.00 -5.76 2.97
N LEU A 18 47.12 -4.92 1.95
CA LEU A 18 46.47 -3.62 1.88
C LEU A 18 44.96 -3.87 1.85
N LEU A 19 44.30 -3.70 3.00
CA LEU A 19 42.86 -3.55 3.10
C LEU A 19 42.48 -2.23 2.44
N GLY A 20 42.30 -2.26 1.12
CA GLY A 20 41.63 -1.19 0.39
C GLY A 20 40.18 -1.16 0.84
N GLY A 21 39.85 -0.24 1.75
CA GLY A 21 38.47 0.05 2.12
C GLY A 21 37.72 0.49 0.88
N CYS A 22 36.82 -0.35 0.38
CA CYS A 22 35.75 0.09 -0.49
C CYS A 22 34.82 0.97 0.37
N ALA A 23 35.10 2.27 0.42
CA ALA A 23 34.07 3.22 0.78
C ALA A 23 33.03 3.14 -0.34
N ALA A 24 31.94 2.40 -0.12
CA ALA A 24 30.76 2.50 -0.95
C ALA A 24 30.37 3.97 -0.95
N GLN A 25 30.61 4.65 -2.06
CA GLN A 25 30.25 6.03 -2.25
C GLN A 25 28.74 6.04 -2.33
N GLN A 26 28.07 6.21 -1.17
CA GLN A 26 26.64 6.43 -1.11
C GLN A 26 26.37 7.61 -2.05
N GLY A 27 25.54 7.37 -3.07
CA GLY A 27 25.10 8.42 -3.97
C GLY A 27 24.49 9.57 -3.18
N PRO A 28 24.34 10.77 -3.77
CA PRO A 28 23.66 11.86 -3.09
C PRO A 28 22.28 11.37 -2.62
N ALA A 29 21.99 11.56 -1.33
CA ALA A 29 20.70 11.23 -0.77
C ALA A 29 19.61 12.00 -1.52
N ILE A 30 18.63 11.27 -2.04
CA ILE A 30 17.49 11.82 -2.76
C ILE A 30 16.45 12.21 -1.70
N HIS A 31 16.02 13.47 -1.70
CA HIS A 31 15.11 14.00 -0.67
C HIS A 31 13.81 14.57 -1.24
N GLY A 32 13.59 14.42 -2.55
CA GLY A 32 12.49 15.03 -3.29
C GLY A 32 12.34 16.54 -3.07
N LEU A 33 11.18 17.08 -3.42
CA LEU A 33 10.77 18.43 -3.05
C LEU A 33 10.36 18.46 -1.58
N PRO A 34 10.54 19.58 -0.86
CA PRO A 34 10.18 19.64 0.56
C PRO A 34 8.66 19.45 0.76
N PRO A 35 8.24 18.46 1.57
CA PRO A 35 6.83 18.29 1.91
C PRO A 35 6.38 19.30 2.97
N VAL A 36 5.09 19.63 2.97
CA VAL A 36 4.46 20.27 4.14
C VAL A 36 4.30 19.24 5.26
N ALA A 37 4.58 19.62 6.49
CA ALA A 37 4.47 18.71 7.63
C ALA A 37 3.05 18.69 8.19
N VAL A 38 2.53 17.50 8.43
CA VAL A 38 1.35 17.23 9.28
C VAL A 38 1.72 16.23 10.36
N THR A 39 0.87 16.03 11.36
CA THR A 39 1.09 15.01 12.40
C THR A 39 -0.12 14.09 12.47
N ALA A 40 0.11 12.82 12.80
CA ALA A 40 -0.96 11.87 13.06
C ALA A 40 -1.86 12.31 14.22
N ASP A 41 -3.16 12.01 14.08
CA ASP A 41 -4.23 12.26 15.04
C ASP A 41 -4.60 10.99 15.83
N GLY A 42 -4.19 9.82 15.34
CA GLY A 42 -4.28 8.52 15.99
C GLY A 42 -3.35 7.50 15.33
N GLU A 43 -3.30 6.30 15.89
CA GLU A 43 -2.61 5.15 15.30
C GLU A 43 -3.33 3.86 15.70
N THR A 44 -3.19 2.80 14.90
CA THR A 44 -3.67 1.47 15.27
C THR A 44 -2.75 0.81 16.29
N ALA A 45 -3.28 -0.16 17.02
CA ALA A 45 -2.46 -1.16 17.69
C ALA A 45 -1.51 -1.80 16.65
N PRO A 46 -0.28 -2.15 17.06
CA PRO A 46 0.67 -2.85 16.19
C PRO A 46 0.12 -4.17 15.68
N VAL A 47 0.51 -4.56 14.46
CA VAL A 47 0.20 -5.90 13.94
C VAL A 47 0.85 -6.99 14.79
N GLY A 48 0.33 -8.22 14.68
CA GLY A 48 0.80 -9.36 15.48
C GLY A 48 2.21 -9.84 15.12
N THR A 49 2.62 -9.69 13.86
CA THR A 49 3.95 -10.14 13.39
C THR A 49 5.04 -9.14 13.77
N ALA A 50 5.73 -9.42 14.88
CA ALA A 50 6.78 -8.54 15.39
C ALA A 50 8.08 -8.58 14.58
N LYS A 51 8.78 -7.43 14.52
CA LYS A 51 10.14 -7.27 13.95
C LYS A 51 10.28 -7.77 12.51
N ALA A 52 9.25 -7.52 11.72
CA ALA A 52 9.17 -7.91 10.33
C ALA A 52 8.45 -6.82 9.56
N ASP A 53 8.80 -6.71 8.28
CA ASP A 53 7.95 -6.09 7.27
C ASP A 53 6.64 -6.92 7.15
N ALA A 54 5.54 -6.37 7.65
CA ALA A 54 4.31 -7.09 7.98
C ALA A 54 3.04 -6.25 7.78
N ALA A 55 2.91 -5.08 8.40
CA ALA A 55 1.77 -4.21 8.12
C ALA A 55 1.95 -3.64 6.71
N ASP A 56 0.91 -3.66 5.89
CA ASP A 56 1.08 -3.35 4.46
C ASP A 56 0.01 -2.35 3.98
N ASP A 57 -1.25 -2.77 3.92
CA ASP A 57 -2.29 -2.00 3.26
C ASP A 57 -3.54 -1.83 4.12
N PRO A 58 -4.05 -0.59 4.29
CA PRO A 58 -5.31 -0.33 4.95
C PRO A 58 -6.46 -0.09 3.95
N ALA A 59 -7.67 -0.42 4.38
CA ALA A 59 -8.91 -0.01 3.73
C ALA A 59 -9.95 0.44 4.77
N ILE A 60 -10.82 1.37 4.39
CA ILE A 60 -11.84 1.92 5.31
C ILE A 60 -13.23 1.39 4.94
N TRP A 61 -13.83 0.63 5.85
CA TRP A 61 -15.25 0.34 5.81
C TRP A 61 -16.04 1.48 6.46
N VAL A 62 -16.96 2.10 5.72
CA VAL A 62 -17.84 3.15 6.24
C VAL A 62 -19.20 2.57 6.60
N ASP A 63 -19.57 2.65 7.88
CA ASP A 63 -20.93 2.30 8.33
C ASP A 63 -21.94 3.28 7.70
N PRO A 64 -22.86 2.81 6.84
CA PRO A 64 -23.83 3.68 6.19
C PRO A 64 -24.83 4.30 7.17
N ALA A 65 -25.04 3.71 8.34
CA ALA A 65 -25.93 4.24 9.37
C ALA A 65 -25.24 5.27 10.26
N ASN A 66 -23.92 5.16 10.45
CA ASN A 66 -23.14 6.08 11.28
C ASN A 66 -21.64 6.04 10.93
N PRO A 67 -21.16 6.95 10.06
CA PRO A 67 -19.74 6.98 9.66
C PRO A 67 -18.75 7.10 10.84
N GLY A 68 -19.16 7.62 12.00
CA GLY A 68 -18.33 7.62 13.21
C GLY A 68 -18.05 6.23 13.80
N ARG A 69 -18.65 5.17 13.25
CA ARG A 69 -18.40 3.75 13.55
C ARG A 69 -17.63 3.04 12.42
N ALA A 70 -16.99 3.79 11.52
CA ALA A 70 -16.14 3.20 10.49
C ALA A 70 -15.09 2.27 11.09
N LEU A 71 -14.72 1.26 10.31
CA LEU A 71 -13.73 0.26 10.67
C LEU A 71 -12.57 0.35 9.68
N ILE A 72 -11.38 0.02 10.16
CA ILE A 72 -10.20 -0.13 9.32
C ILE A 72 -9.99 -1.63 9.15
N VAL A 73 -9.94 -2.10 7.92
CA VAL A 73 -9.47 -3.45 7.61
C VAL A 73 -8.06 -3.30 7.09
N ALA A 74 -7.09 -4.01 7.66
CA ALA A 74 -5.72 -3.86 7.23
C ALA A 74 -4.96 -5.18 7.22
N THR A 75 -4.00 -5.29 6.32
CA THR A 75 -3.23 -6.51 6.11
C THR A 75 -2.02 -6.56 7.05
N ASP A 76 -1.85 -7.74 7.68
CA ASP A 76 -0.54 -8.25 8.06
C ASP A 76 -0.15 -9.23 6.96
N LYS A 77 0.75 -8.83 6.05
CA LYS A 77 1.09 -9.59 4.83
C LYS A 77 1.79 -10.93 5.10
N LYS A 78 2.00 -11.26 6.37
CA LYS A 78 2.57 -12.53 6.85
C LYS A 78 1.58 -13.39 7.62
N ALA A 79 0.40 -12.87 7.98
CA ALA A 79 -0.53 -13.58 8.85
C ALA A 79 -2.01 -13.51 8.42
N GLY A 80 -2.50 -12.37 7.93
CA GLY A 80 -3.93 -12.22 7.62
C GLY A 80 -4.44 -10.79 7.68
N LEU A 81 -5.68 -10.64 8.15
CA LEU A 81 -6.40 -9.36 8.19
C LEU A 81 -6.78 -8.98 9.61
N HIS A 82 -6.47 -7.74 9.98
CA HIS A 82 -6.94 -7.11 11.20
C HIS A 82 -8.14 -6.21 10.93
N VAL A 83 -9.01 -6.05 11.94
CA VAL A 83 -10.13 -5.11 11.94
C VAL A 83 -9.97 -4.18 13.14
N TYR A 84 -9.76 -2.89 12.89
CA TYR A 84 -9.62 -1.87 13.92
C TYR A 84 -10.81 -0.92 13.94
N ASP A 85 -11.05 -0.28 15.09
CA ASP A 85 -11.87 0.94 15.14
C ASP A 85 -11.05 2.22 14.86
N LEU A 86 -11.75 3.35 14.78
CA LEU A 86 -11.13 4.68 14.60
C LEU A 86 -10.30 5.17 15.79
N ALA A 87 -10.36 4.48 16.93
CA ALA A 87 -9.46 4.72 18.07
C ALA A 87 -8.21 3.84 17.99
N GLY A 88 -8.07 3.03 16.94
CA GLY A 88 -6.93 2.16 16.69
C GLY A 88 -6.97 0.84 17.44
N ARG A 89 -8.06 0.49 18.12
CA ARG A 89 -8.13 -0.77 18.87
C ARG A 89 -8.35 -1.93 17.90
N ASP A 90 -7.53 -2.96 18.01
CA ASP A 90 -7.73 -4.22 17.29
C ASP A 90 -8.95 -4.95 17.85
N LEU A 91 -9.98 -5.11 17.04
CA LEU A 91 -11.26 -5.71 17.41
C LEU A 91 -11.33 -7.18 17.02
N ALA A 92 -10.69 -7.54 15.90
CA ALA A 92 -10.72 -8.88 15.37
C ALA A 92 -9.54 -9.12 14.43
N PHE A 93 -9.07 -10.36 14.43
CA PHE A 93 -8.09 -10.85 13.49
C PHE A 93 -8.64 -12.08 12.79
N LEU A 94 -8.44 -12.16 11.48
CA LEU A 94 -8.73 -13.34 10.67
C LEU A 94 -7.43 -13.84 10.03
N GLU A 95 -7.08 -15.09 10.32
CA GLU A 95 -5.96 -15.75 9.66
C GLU A 95 -6.26 -15.89 8.16
N GLY A 96 -5.38 -15.30 7.34
CA GLY A 96 -5.45 -15.32 5.88
C GLY A 96 -4.13 -15.75 5.24
N GLY A 97 -3.11 -16.04 6.05
CA GLY A 97 -1.77 -16.34 5.60
C GLY A 97 -1.14 -15.14 4.91
N ARG A 98 -0.63 -15.35 3.70
CA ARG A 98 0.06 -14.34 2.89
C ARG A 98 -0.95 -13.60 2.01
N VAL A 99 -1.81 -12.78 2.61
CA VAL A 99 -2.50 -11.71 1.87
C VAL A 99 -1.55 -10.52 1.66
N ASN A 100 -1.79 -9.60 0.73
CA ASN A 100 -0.94 -8.42 0.51
C ASN A 100 -1.71 -7.10 0.66
N ASN A 101 -2.44 -6.67 -0.37
CA ASN A 101 -3.32 -5.50 -0.35
C ASN A 101 -4.77 -5.89 -0.06
N VAL A 102 -5.55 -4.95 0.46
CA VAL A 102 -6.96 -5.16 0.83
C VAL A 102 -7.79 -3.94 0.44
N ASP A 103 -9.01 -4.18 -0.03
CA ASP A 103 -9.96 -3.09 -0.28
C ASP A 103 -11.39 -3.57 0.03
N VAL A 104 -12.31 -2.61 0.23
CA VAL A 104 -13.65 -2.80 0.76
C VAL A 104 -14.70 -2.14 -0.13
N VAL A 105 -15.74 -2.91 -0.48
CA VAL A 105 -16.93 -2.39 -1.16
C VAL A 105 -18.19 -2.88 -0.46
N GLY A 106 -18.90 -1.96 0.19
CA GLY A 106 -20.01 -2.32 1.07
C GLY A 106 -19.48 -3.22 2.19
N ASN A 107 -20.11 -4.38 2.43
CA ASN A 107 -19.64 -5.34 3.44
C ASN A 107 -18.73 -6.43 2.86
N ILE A 108 -18.28 -6.28 1.61
CA ILE A 108 -17.34 -7.22 0.98
C ILE A 108 -15.94 -6.66 1.14
N VAL A 109 -15.06 -7.50 1.65
CA VAL A 109 -13.62 -7.25 1.74
C VAL A 109 -12.94 -8.21 0.79
N VAL A 110 -11.99 -7.73 0.00
CA VAL A 110 -11.17 -8.57 -0.87
C VAL A 110 -9.72 -8.28 -0.56
N ALA A 111 -8.89 -9.31 -0.54
CA ALA A 111 -7.45 -9.17 -0.43
C ALA A 111 -6.75 -9.93 -1.56
N SER A 112 -5.62 -9.42 -2.03
CA SER A 112 -4.74 -10.17 -2.93
C SER A 112 -4.12 -11.33 -2.14
N ASP A 113 -4.18 -12.54 -2.69
CA ASP A 113 -3.77 -13.77 -2.01
C ASP A 113 -2.56 -14.41 -2.71
N ARG A 114 -1.41 -14.33 -2.03
CA ARG A 114 -0.10 -14.87 -2.47
C ARG A 114 0.31 -16.14 -1.72
N ASN A 115 -0.62 -16.82 -1.05
CA ASN A 115 -0.33 -18.06 -0.31
C ASN A 115 0.26 -19.16 -1.20
N ASP A 116 -0.21 -19.26 -2.45
CA ASP A 116 0.30 -20.22 -3.45
C ASP A 116 1.69 -19.79 -3.98
N GLY A 117 1.90 -18.48 -4.14
CA GLY A 117 3.16 -17.88 -4.60
C GLY A 117 3.38 -17.92 -6.11
N VAL A 118 2.70 -18.78 -6.85
CA VAL A 118 2.82 -18.85 -8.34
C VAL A 118 1.48 -18.85 -9.07
N ASN A 119 0.36 -19.07 -8.38
CA ASN A 119 -0.98 -18.86 -8.89
C ASN A 119 -1.70 -17.81 -8.03
N ALA A 120 -2.02 -16.69 -8.64
CA ALA A 120 -2.65 -15.56 -7.99
C ALA A 120 -4.11 -15.87 -7.67
N HIS A 121 -4.55 -15.45 -6.48
CA HIS A 121 -5.93 -15.55 -6.05
C HIS A 121 -6.41 -14.21 -5.47
N LEU A 122 -7.73 -14.07 -5.41
CA LEU A 122 -8.43 -13.04 -4.63
C LEU A 122 -9.09 -13.75 -3.45
N ALA A 123 -8.65 -13.46 -2.23
CA ALA A 123 -9.34 -13.93 -1.01
C ALA A 123 -10.51 -12.99 -0.72
N VAL A 124 -11.70 -13.56 -0.46
CA VAL A 124 -12.93 -12.79 -0.30
C VAL A 124 -13.54 -13.05 1.07
N PHE A 125 -13.97 -11.96 1.71
CA PHE A 125 -14.54 -11.99 3.05
C PHE A 125 -15.80 -11.13 3.14
N ALA A 126 -16.68 -11.48 4.08
CA ALA A 126 -17.79 -10.63 4.51
C ALA A 126 -17.44 -9.98 5.86
N LEU A 127 -17.67 -8.67 5.97
CA LEU A 127 -17.54 -7.91 7.21
C LEU A 127 -18.90 -7.76 7.91
N ASP A 128 -18.99 -8.18 9.17
CA ASP A 128 -20.11 -7.86 10.06
C ASP A 128 -19.80 -6.56 10.82
N GLY A 129 -20.39 -5.44 10.41
CA GLY A 129 -20.20 -4.14 11.08
C GLY A 129 -20.93 -3.99 12.43
N ALA A 130 -21.87 -4.89 12.76
CA ALA A 130 -22.55 -4.91 14.06
C ALA A 130 -21.72 -5.67 15.10
N LYS A 131 -21.03 -6.73 14.67
CA LYS A 131 -20.03 -7.47 15.44
C LYS A 131 -18.73 -7.50 14.62
N PRO A 132 -17.88 -6.46 14.71
CA PRO A 132 -16.70 -6.27 13.87
C PRO A 132 -15.86 -7.54 13.74
N ALA A 133 -16.11 -8.30 12.68
CA ALA A 133 -15.52 -9.60 12.42
C ALA A 133 -15.61 -9.93 10.94
N LEU A 134 -14.61 -10.66 10.44
CA LEU A 134 -14.55 -11.13 9.07
C LEU A 134 -14.94 -12.60 9.00
N THR A 135 -15.71 -12.97 7.98
CA THR A 135 -16.00 -14.37 7.64
C THR A 135 -15.47 -14.63 6.24
N SER A 136 -14.65 -15.68 6.08
CA SER A 136 -14.17 -16.10 4.76
C SER A 136 -15.34 -16.59 3.90
N LEU A 137 -15.42 -16.04 2.68
CA LEU A 137 -16.32 -16.50 1.63
C LEU A 137 -15.62 -17.41 0.63
N GLY A 138 -14.31 -17.62 0.76
CA GLY A 138 -13.49 -18.42 -0.13
C GLY A 138 -12.50 -17.58 -0.94
N ARG A 139 -11.97 -18.17 -2.02
CA ARG A 139 -10.98 -17.53 -2.90
C ARG A 139 -11.35 -17.73 -4.35
N ALA A 140 -11.13 -16.70 -5.17
CA ALA A 140 -11.27 -16.78 -6.62
C ALA A 140 -9.89 -16.91 -7.28
N SER A 141 -9.73 -17.86 -8.20
CA SER A 141 -8.51 -17.97 -9.01
C SER A 141 -8.39 -16.77 -9.96
N ALA A 142 -7.19 -16.20 -10.07
CA ALA A 142 -6.90 -15.08 -10.94
C ALA A 142 -5.77 -15.37 -11.96
N GLY A 143 -5.37 -16.63 -12.10
CA GLY A 143 -4.38 -17.09 -13.08
C GLY A 143 -2.93 -17.11 -12.56
N PRO A 144 -1.93 -17.32 -13.43
CA PRO A 144 -0.53 -17.47 -13.04
C PRO A 144 0.09 -16.15 -12.55
N GLY A 145 1.11 -16.26 -11.69
CA GLY A 145 1.85 -15.15 -11.09
C GLY A 145 1.65 -15.04 -9.58
N GLU A 146 2.47 -14.22 -8.93
CA GLU A 146 2.32 -13.88 -7.51
C GLU A 146 1.36 -12.67 -7.38
N ALA A 147 0.24 -12.85 -6.66
CA ALA A 147 -0.68 -11.76 -6.35
C ALA A 147 0.02 -10.69 -5.50
N TYR A 148 -0.22 -9.42 -5.80
CA TYR A 148 0.49 -8.31 -5.19
C TYR A 148 -0.49 -7.15 -4.92
N GLY A 149 -0.57 -6.13 -5.77
CA GLY A 149 -1.55 -5.04 -5.69
C GLY A 149 -3.02 -5.47 -5.78
N LEU A 150 -3.92 -4.72 -5.13
CA LEU A 150 -5.36 -4.88 -5.24
C LEU A 150 -6.07 -3.54 -5.07
N CYS A 151 -7.10 -3.29 -5.88
CA CYS A 151 -8.10 -2.27 -5.63
C CYS A 151 -9.44 -2.68 -6.26
N LEU A 152 -10.52 -2.14 -5.71
CA LEU A 152 -11.89 -2.48 -6.07
C LEU A 152 -12.64 -1.23 -6.52
N LYS A 153 -13.73 -1.48 -7.24
CA LYS A 153 -14.80 -0.49 -7.40
C LYS A 153 -16.14 -1.17 -7.54
N ARG A 154 -17.20 -0.38 -7.36
CA ARG A 154 -18.56 -0.73 -7.78
C ARG A 154 -19.22 0.48 -8.41
N SER A 155 -19.63 0.33 -9.67
CA SER A 155 -20.17 1.43 -10.46
C SER A 155 -21.51 1.95 -9.92
N ALA A 156 -22.34 1.08 -9.33
CA ALA A 156 -23.59 1.47 -8.67
C ALA A 156 -24.03 0.42 -7.63
N PRO A 157 -24.89 0.77 -6.66
CA PRO A 157 -25.48 -0.21 -5.74
C PRO A 157 -26.15 -1.36 -6.51
N GLY A 158 -25.80 -2.60 -6.17
CA GLY A 158 -26.33 -3.81 -6.83
C GLY A 158 -25.55 -4.28 -8.06
N GLU A 159 -24.67 -3.46 -8.63
CA GLU A 159 -23.76 -3.90 -9.69
C GLU A 159 -22.66 -4.82 -9.15
N PRO A 160 -22.11 -5.72 -9.99
CA PRO A 160 -20.97 -6.56 -9.62
C PRO A 160 -19.79 -5.73 -9.11
N VAL A 161 -19.02 -6.32 -8.18
CA VAL A 161 -17.75 -5.74 -7.77
C VAL A 161 -16.74 -5.94 -8.90
N THR A 162 -16.10 -4.86 -9.33
CA THR A 162 -14.93 -4.92 -10.20
C THR A 162 -13.69 -4.92 -9.33
N ALA A 163 -12.74 -5.81 -9.63
CA ALA A 163 -11.44 -5.87 -8.99
C ALA A 163 -10.35 -5.66 -10.03
N ALA A 164 -9.33 -4.87 -9.68
CA ALA A 164 -8.03 -4.87 -10.31
C ALA A 164 -7.05 -5.63 -9.43
N LEU A 165 -6.54 -6.75 -9.92
CA LEU A 165 -5.45 -7.48 -9.28
C LEU A 165 -4.16 -7.22 -10.04
N ILE A 166 -3.15 -6.75 -9.32
CA ILE A 166 -1.80 -6.54 -9.86
C ILE A 166 -0.95 -7.75 -9.49
N ILE A 167 -0.30 -8.32 -10.50
CA ILE A 167 0.70 -9.37 -10.34
C ILE A 167 2.03 -8.68 -10.15
N LYS A 168 2.87 -9.23 -9.26
CA LYS A 168 4.18 -8.65 -8.91
C LYS A 168 5.07 -8.33 -10.11
N ASP A 169 4.88 -8.97 -11.25
CA ASP A 169 5.66 -8.70 -12.45
C ASP A 169 5.19 -7.46 -13.24
N GLY A 170 4.12 -6.77 -12.82
CA GLY A 170 3.50 -5.64 -13.52
C GLY A 170 2.28 -6.00 -14.37
N THR A 171 1.85 -7.27 -14.39
CA THR A 171 0.63 -7.66 -15.10
C THR A 171 -0.61 -7.21 -14.32
N VAL A 172 -1.46 -6.41 -14.94
CA VAL A 172 -2.71 -5.88 -14.37
C VAL A 172 -3.89 -6.67 -14.94
N ARG A 173 -4.67 -7.32 -14.07
CA ARG A 173 -5.90 -8.05 -14.46
C ARG A 173 -7.10 -7.36 -13.85
N VAL A 174 -8.04 -6.91 -14.70
CA VAL A 174 -9.29 -6.31 -14.24
C VAL A 174 -10.45 -7.18 -14.67
N GLY A 175 -11.36 -7.41 -13.72
CA GLY A 175 -12.49 -8.29 -13.93
C GLY A 175 -13.60 -8.10 -12.90
N THR A 176 -14.68 -8.85 -13.06
CA THR A 176 -15.80 -8.85 -12.11
C THR A 176 -15.73 -10.05 -11.16
N LEU A 177 -16.05 -9.80 -9.90
CA LEU A 177 -16.23 -10.82 -8.88
C LEU A 177 -17.70 -11.22 -8.78
N ALA A 178 -17.98 -12.49 -9.06
CA ALA A 178 -19.28 -13.11 -8.80
C ALA A 178 -19.33 -13.61 -7.35
N LEU A 179 -20.27 -13.07 -6.58
CA LEU A 179 -20.44 -13.31 -5.14
C LEU A 179 -21.86 -13.80 -4.87
N ALA A 180 -22.15 -15.06 -5.21
CA ALA A 180 -23.45 -15.67 -4.91
C ALA A 180 -23.37 -16.46 -3.61
N GLU A 181 -24.37 -16.29 -2.75
CA GLU A 181 -24.45 -16.98 -1.46
C GLU A 181 -24.40 -18.51 -1.64
N GLY A 182 -23.57 -19.18 -0.84
CA GLY A 182 -23.39 -20.63 -0.90
C GLY A 182 -22.57 -21.13 -2.11
N THR A 183 -21.95 -20.24 -2.88
CA THR A 183 -21.05 -20.60 -3.99
C THR A 183 -19.66 -20.03 -3.78
N GLU A 184 -18.64 -20.72 -4.32
CA GLU A 184 -17.29 -20.17 -4.31
C GLU A 184 -17.21 -18.89 -5.15
N PRO A 185 -16.48 -17.86 -4.68
CA PRO A 185 -16.23 -16.65 -5.45
C PRO A 185 -15.55 -16.97 -6.77
N ALA A 186 -15.98 -16.32 -7.84
CA ALA A 186 -15.37 -16.45 -9.16
C ALA A 186 -14.94 -15.10 -9.72
N PHE A 187 -13.72 -15.02 -10.24
CA PHE A 187 -13.17 -13.82 -10.86
C PHE A 187 -13.14 -14.01 -12.38
N ALA A 188 -13.92 -13.19 -13.08
CA ALA A 188 -13.96 -13.19 -14.53
C ALA A 188 -13.16 -12.00 -15.06
N VAL A 189 -11.92 -12.27 -15.52
CA VAL A 189 -11.05 -11.26 -16.14
C VAL A 189 -11.74 -10.72 -17.39
N GLN A 190 -11.87 -9.40 -17.46
CA GLN A 190 -12.44 -8.67 -18.60
C GLN A 190 -11.34 -8.14 -19.52
N TRP A 191 -10.22 -7.69 -18.95
CA TRP A 191 -9.05 -7.28 -19.71
C TRP A 191 -7.77 -7.44 -18.87
N GLU A 192 -6.64 -7.52 -19.58
CA GLU A 192 -5.31 -7.60 -19.01
C GLU A 192 -4.42 -6.54 -19.69
N GLN A 193 -3.55 -5.90 -18.92
CA GLN A 193 -2.56 -4.97 -19.43
C GLN A 193 -1.23 -5.20 -18.72
N LYS A 194 -0.13 -5.25 -19.47
CA LYS A 194 1.22 -5.34 -18.91
C LYS A 194 1.80 -3.95 -18.69
N ILE A 195 2.17 -3.65 -17.46
CA ILE A 195 3.12 -2.60 -17.10
C ILE A 195 4.53 -3.22 -17.09
N PRO A 196 5.60 -2.51 -17.51
CA PRO A 196 6.89 -3.14 -17.77
C PRO A 196 7.53 -3.86 -16.58
N THR A 197 7.50 -3.28 -15.38
CA THR A 197 8.12 -3.84 -14.18
C THR A 197 7.15 -3.92 -12.99
N GLN A 198 7.71 -4.24 -11.81
CA GLN A 198 6.95 -4.45 -10.58
C GLN A 198 6.04 -3.26 -10.28
N SER A 199 4.79 -3.59 -9.95
CA SER A 199 3.71 -2.64 -9.72
C SER A 199 2.83 -3.15 -8.59
N GLU A 200 2.29 -2.24 -7.78
CA GLU A 200 1.49 -2.60 -6.60
C GLU A 200 0.29 -1.67 -6.42
N GLY A 201 0.53 -0.44 -5.95
CA GLY A 201 -0.53 0.47 -5.57
C GLY A 201 -1.48 0.76 -6.74
N CYS A 202 -2.78 0.66 -6.51
CA CYS A 202 -3.77 0.98 -7.52
C CYS A 202 -5.01 1.65 -6.96
N VAL A 203 -5.68 2.45 -7.80
CA VAL A 203 -6.95 3.09 -7.43
C VAL A 203 -7.79 3.38 -8.66
N PHE A 204 -9.11 3.18 -8.55
CA PHE A 204 -10.06 3.53 -9.59
C PHE A 204 -10.54 5.00 -9.46
N ASP A 205 -10.68 5.66 -10.61
CA ASP A 205 -11.45 6.90 -10.78
C ASP A 205 -12.46 6.71 -11.93
N GLY A 206 -13.69 6.35 -11.59
CA GLY A 206 -14.66 5.89 -12.58
C GLY A 206 -14.18 4.63 -13.31
N ASP A 207 -14.03 4.71 -14.64
CA ASP A 207 -13.50 3.62 -15.47
C ASP A 207 -11.98 3.70 -15.69
N THR A 208 -11.34 4.78 -15.24
CA THR A 208 -9.89 4.91 -15.28
C THR A 208 -9.28 4.19 -14.07
N LEU A 209 -8.25 3.39 -14.32
CA LEU A 209 -7.44 2.77 -13.27
C LEU A 209 -6.07 3.46 -13.25
N TYR A 210 -5.62 3.84 -12.05
CA TYR A 210 -4.25 4.29 -11.81
C TYR A 210 -3.46 3.16 -11.15
N VAL A 211 -2.21 2.95 -11.57
CA VAL A 211 -1.31 1.92 -11.02
C VAL A 211 0.09 2.50 -10.84
N GLY A 212 0.70 2.29 -9.68
CA GLY A 212 2.11 2.61 -9.42
C GLY A 212 3.02 1.50 -9.93
N GLU A 213 3.91 1.83 -10.86
CA GLU A 213 5.11 1.04 -11.18
C GLU A 213 6.23 1.58 -10.27
N GLU A 214 6.68 0.77 -9.32
CA GLU A 214 7.44 1.20 -8.12
C GLU A 214 8.60 2.16 -8.48
N ASP A 215 9.47 1.74 -9.40
CA ASP A 215 10.67 2.47 -9.82
C ASP A 215 10.44 3.53 -10.91
N VAL A 216 9.24 3.62 -11.49
CA VAL A 216 9.00 4.38 -12.75
C VAL A 216 7.95 5.47 -12.59
N GLY A 217 6.87 5.22 -11.86
CA GLY A 217 5.82 6.21 -11.63
C GLY A 217 4.40 5.69 -11.80
N ILE A 218 3.46 6.63 -11.87
CA ILE A 218 2.03 6.33 -11.93
C ILE A 218 1.57 6.25 -13.38
N TRP A 219 1.00 5.10 -13.72
CA TRP A 219 0.32 4.83 -14.98
C TRP A 219 -1.17 5.10 -14.88
N ARG A 220 -1.73 5.62 -15.96
CA ARG A 220 -3.17 5.72 -16.19
C ARG A 220 -3.57 4.69 -17.25
N LEU A 221 -4.53 3.85 -16.90
CA LEU A 221 -5.07 2.79 -17.73
C LEU A 221 -6.54 3.10 -18.02
N THR A 222 -6.87 3.28 -19.30
CA THR A 222 -8.23 3.59 -19.74
C THR A 222 -8.70 2.54 -20.74
N PRO A 223 -9.63 1.65 -20.37
CA PRO A 223 -10.18 0.68 -21.31
C PRO A 223 -10.95 1.40 -22.43
N ASN A 224 -10.78 0.92 -23.65
CA ASN A 224 -11.44 1.42 -24.86
C ASN A 224 -11.77 0.26 -25.82
N ALA A 225 -12.40 0.56 -26.96
CA ALA A 225 -12.83 -0.47 -27.92
C ALA A 225 -11.68 -1.29 -28.54
N SER A 226 -10.45 -0.79 -28.49
CA SER A 226 -9.25 -1.43 -29.07
C SER A 226 -8.35 -2.09 -28.02
N GLY A 227 -8.73 -2.08 -26.73
CA GLY A 227 -7.91 -2.60 -25.63
C GLY A 227 -7.81 -1.58 -24.49
N VAL A 228 -6.62 -1.39 -23.94
CA VAL A 228 -6.36 -0.44 -22.85
C VAL A 228 -5.38 0.62 -23.32
N ASP A 229 -5.73 1.90 -23.18
CA ASP A 229 -4.79 3.01 -23.32
C ASP A 229 -4.00 3.15 -22.02
N ALA A 230 -2.71 2.81 -22.06
CA ALA A 230 -1.80 2.84 -20.92
C ALA A 230 -0.80 3.99 -21.10
N LYS A 231 -0.80 4.95 -20.16
CA LYS A 231 0.07 6.13 -20.22
C LYS A 231 0.70 6.44 -18.88
N LEU A 232 2.03 6.57 -18.84
CA LEU A 232 2.73 7.15 -17.70
C LEU A 232 2.33 8.63 -17.54
N VAL A 233 1.71 8.97 -16.42
CA VAL A 233 1.13 10.30 -16.16
C VAL A 233 1.85 11.07 -15.07
N ALA A 234 2.55 10.39 -14.16
CA ALA A 234 3.44 11.01 -13.18
C ALA A 234 4.70 10.15 -13.02
N PRO A 235 5.83 10.49 -13.67
CA PRO A 235 7.06 9.73 -13.54
C PRO A 235 7.72 9.94 -12.16
N VAL A 236 8.47 8.95 -11.70
CA VAL A 236 9.52 9.13 -10.68
C VAL A 236 10.56 10.07 -11.27
N ASP A 237 10.62 11.27 -10.72
CA ASP A 237 11.52 12.35 -11.16
C ASP A 237 12.50 12.79 -10.07
N ASN A 238 12.50 12.05 -8.94
CA ASN A 238 13.27 12.36 -7.74
C ASN A 238 12.98 13.76 -7.17
N GLN A 239 11.78 14.27 -7.43
CA GLN A 239 11.27 15.56 -6.97
C GLN A 239 9.87 15.43 -6.40
N ARG A 240 8.89 15.14 -7.25
CA ARG A 240 7.48 14.96 -6.86
C ARG A 240 7.24 13.55 -6.34
N LEU A 241 7.88 12.57 -7.00
CA LEU A 241 7.90 11.16 -6.64
C LEU A 241 9.35 10.70 -6.57
N VAL A 242 9.68 10.01 -5.48
CA VAL A 242 10.92 9.27 -5.27
C VAL A 242 10.51 7.81 -5.13
N ALA A 243 11.14 6.93 -5.92
CA ALA A 243 10.85 5.51 -5.87
C ALA A 243 11.10 4.96 -4.45
N ASP A 244 10.27 4.06 -3.94
CA ASP A 244 9.19 3.37 -4.66
C ASP A 244 7.84 4.12 -4.64
N VAL A 245 7.07 4.04 -5.73
CA VAL A 245 5.67 4.50 -5.80
C VAL A 245 4.76 3.37 -5.34
N GLU A 246 4.33 3.47 -4.09
CA GLU A 246 3.56 2.43 -3.40
C GLU A 246 2.04 2.72 -3.46
N GLY A 247 1.35 2.62 -2.32
CA GLY A 247 -0.10 2.78 -2.21
C GLY A 247 -0.62 4.05 -2.90
N LEU A 248 -1.75 3.90 -3.58
CA LEU A 248 -2.48 4.99 -4.23
C LEU A 248 -3.86 5.12 -3.60
N ALA A 249 -4.27 6.34 -3.27
CA ALA A 249 -5.61 6.62 -2.76
C ALA A 249 -6.24 7.79 -3.53
N THR A 250 -7.58 7.90 -3.46
CA THR A 250 -8.29 9.07 -4.00
C THR A 250 -9.21 9.68 -2.97
N ILE A 251 -9.36 11.00 -3.00
CA ILE A 251 -10.26 11.71 -2.09
C ILE A 251 -10.89 12.94 -2.73
N ASP A 252 -12.16 13.16 -2.44
CA ASP A 252 -12.88 14.37 -2.83
C ASP A 252 -12.74 15.46 -1.75
N HIS A 253 -12.32 16.66 -2.14
CA HIS A 253 -12.27 17.83 -1.27
C HIS A 253 -12.82 19.06 -1.98
N LYS A 254 -13.86 19.68 -1.41
CA LYS A 254 -14.52 20.88 -1.95
C LYS A 254 -14.92 20.75 -3.44
N GLY A 255 -15.35 19.55 -3.86
CA GLY A 255 -15.78 19.27 -5.23
C GLY A 255 -14.64 18.99 -6.23
N GLN A 256 -13.39 18.97 -5.77
CA GLN A 256 -12.24 18.53 -6.55
C GLN A 256 -11.77 17.15 -6.06
N ARG A 257 -11.55 16.22 -6.99
CA ARG A 257 -10.98 14.90 -6.69
C ARG A 257 -9.45 14.96 -6.76
N TYR A 258 -8.79 14.31 -5.82
CA TYR A 258 -7.34 14.21 -5.76
C TYR A 258 -6.91 12.76 -5.79
N LEU A 259 -5.75 12.50 -6.38
CA LEU A 259 -4.99 11.26 -6.21
C LEU A 259 -3.84 11.56 -5.25
N ILE A 260 -3.64 10.66 -4.29
CA ILE A 260 -2.53 10.67 -3.34
C ILE A 260 -1.68 9.44 -3.64
N ALA A 261 -0.36 9.59 -3.64
CA ALA A 261 0.58 8.50 -3.84
C ALA A 261 1.61 8.47 -2.71
N SER A 262 1.87 7.30 -2.15
CA SER A 262 3.02 7.07 -1.28
C SER A 262 4.30 7.13 -2.12
N SER A 263 5.18 8.07 -1.78
CA SER A 263 6.53 8.22 -2.31
C SER A 263 7.46 7.67 -1.24
N GLN A 264 7.66 6.35 -1.26
CA GLN A 264 8.23 5.60 -0.15
C GLN A 264 9.67 6.02 0.12
N GLY A 265 10.50 6.14 -0.93
CA GLY A 265 11.93 6.38 -0.78
C GLY A 265 12.33 7.73 -0.18
N ASP A 266 11.38 8.63 0.05
CA ASP A 266 11.61 9.85 0.83
C ASP A 266 10.51 10.16 1.85
N ASN A 267 9.71 9.16 2.24
CA ASN A 267 8.76 9.21 3.35
C ASN A 267 7.72 10.33 3.24
N ALA A 268 7.19 10.52 2.04
CA ALA A 268 6.23 11.59 1.76
C ALA A 268 5.11 11.14 0.82
N TYR A 269 4.09 11.98 0.69
CA TYR A 269 2.87 11.68 -0.04
C TYR A 269 2.62 12.76 -1.09
N ALA A 270 2.70 12.39 -2.37
CA ALA A 270 2.47 13.31 -3.48
C ALA A 270 0.97 13.43 -3.78
N VAL A 271 0.51 14.64 -4.09
CA VAL A 271 -0.92 14.91 -4.35
C VAL A 271 -1.11 15.52 -5.74
N PHE A 272 -2.08 14.98 -6.49
CA PHE A 272 -2.41 15.39 -7.85
C PHE A 272 -3.91 15.66 -7.98
N ARG A 273 -4.32 16.70 -8.72
CA ARG A 273 -5.73 16.89 -9.10
C ARG A 273 -6.11 15.95 -10.24
N LEU A 274 -7.23 15.25 -10.08
CA LEU A 274 -7.86 14.46 -11.12
C LEU A 274 -8.87 15.29 -11.95
N PRO A 275 -9.11 14.94 -13.22
CA PRO A 275 -8.50 13.82 -13.98
C PRO A 275 -7.15 14.19 -14.64
N GLY A 276 -6.71 15.46 -14.51
CA GLY A 276 -5.53 16.00 -15.20
C GLY A 276 -4.18 15.42 -14.77
N MET A 277 -4.11 14.85 -13.56
CA MET A 277 -2.86 14.51 -12.86
C MET A 277 -1.97 15.74 -12.61
N ASP A 278 -2.59 16.89 -12.32
CA ASP A 278 -1.85 18.12 -12.03
C ASP A 278 -1.27 18.05 -10.62
N TYR A 279 0.05 18.06 -10.48
CA TYR A 279 0.71 18.10 -9.17
C TYR A 279 0.30 19.35 -8.38
N VAL A 280 -0.14 19.18 -7.13
CA VAL A 280 -0.56 20.30 -6.26
C VAL A 280 0.29 20.48 -5.01
N GLY A 281 1.18 19.53 -4.74
CA GLY A 281 2.06 19.56 -3.58
C GLY A 281 2.27 18.17 -3.02
N ARG A 282 2.95 18.12 -1.88
CA ARG A 282 3.20 16.89 -1.15
C ARG A 282 3.29 17.17 0.34
N PHE A 283 2.99 16.17 1.16
CA PHE A 283 3.04 16.26 2.61
C PHE A 283 3.80 15.08 3.20
N ALA A 284 4.20 15.19 4.46
CA ALA A 284 4.79 14.12 5.25
C ALA A 284 4.14 14.09 6.63
N ILE A 285 3.95 12.89 7.19
CA ILE A 285 3.50 12.72 8.57
C ILE A 285 4.75 12.81 9.45
N ALA A 286 5.03 14.03 9.93
CA ALA A 286 6.14 14.30 10.81
C ALA A 286 5.86 13.82 12.24
N ALA A 287 6.94 13.67 13.01
CA ALA A 287 6.89 13.21 14.39
C ALA A 287 5.96 14.09 15.24
N GLY A 288 4.87 13.49 15.72
CA GLY A 288 3.93 14.08 16.67
C GLY A 288 3.76 13.20 17.90
N ARG A 289 2.53 13.18 18.44
CA ARG A 289 2.18 12.31 19.57
C ARG A 289 2.32 10.81 19.26
N TYR A 290 2.07 10.43 18.01
CA TYR A 290 1.99 9.04 17.54
C TYR A 290 3.16 8.66 16.63
N GLY A 291 4.31 9.36 16.76
CA GLY A 291 5.44 9.18 15.86
C GLY A 291 5.25 9.85 14.50
N ALA A 292 6.17 9.56 13.59
CA ALA A 292 6.12 9.90 12.17
C ALA A 292 5.64 8.67 11.38
N THR A 293 5.60 8.77 10.05
CA THR A 293 5.63 7.58 9.19
C THR A 293 6.94 7.54 8.41
N SER A 294 7.40 6.32 8.13
CA SER A 294 8.46 6.06 7.16
C SER A 294 8.24 4.72 6.46
N GLU A 295 8.82 4.56 5.28
CA GLU A 295 8.75 3.36 4.45
C GLU A 295 7.28 2.93 4.22
N THR A 296 6.39 3.90 3.97
CA THR A 296 4.96 3.61 3.83
C THR A 296 4.67 2.81 2.55
N ASP A 297 4.16 1.59 2.71
CA ASP A 297 3.55 0.79 1.64
C ASP A 297 2.14 1.36 1.29
N GLY A 298 1.08 0.84 1.92
CA GLY A 298 -0.31 1.17 1.61
C GLY A 298 -0.85 2.43 2.29
N ILE A 299 -1.80 3.06 1.60
CA ILE A 299 -2.52 4.25 2.04
C ILE A 299 -4.00 4.17 1.64
N GLU A 300 -4.85 4.84 2.41
CA GLU A 300 -6.29 4.96 2.11
C GLU A 300 -6.78 6.36 2.49
N ALA A 301 -7.76 6.88 1.77
CA ALA A 301 -8.33 8.20 2.02
C ALA A 301 -9.83 8.23 1.76
N VAL A 302 -10.61 8.63 2.76
CA VAL A 302 -12.06 8.79 2.59
C VAL A 302 -12.51 10.16 3.09
N ALA A 303 -13.22 10.88 2.23
CA ALA A 303 -13.87 12.14 2.58
C ALA A 303 -15.14 11.88 3.41
N GLY A 304 -15.41 12.74 4.37
CA GLY A 304 -16.62 12.64 5.19
C GLY A 304 -16.42 13.11 6.62
N ASN A 305 -17.43 12.91 7.45
CA ASN A 305 -17.36 13.18 8.88
C ASN A 305 -17.42 11.86 9.64
N PHE A 306 -16.30 11.44 10.20
CA PHE A 306 -16.17 10.20 10.98
C PHE A 306 -16.18 10.48 12.48
N GLY A 307 -17.02 11.43 12.89
CA GLY A 307 -17.15 11.89 14.27
C GLY A 307 -16.16 12.99 14.65
N ALA A 308 -16.13 13.34 15.94
CA ALA A 308 -15.38 14.48 16.43
C ALA A 308 -13.85 14.37 16.25
N ALA A 309 -13.33 13.14 16.16
CA ALA A 309 -11.91 12.90 15.93
C ALA A 309 -11.50 13.23 14.49
N TYR A 310 -12.36 12.93 13.51
CA TYR A 310 -12.08 13.07 12.08
C TYR A 310 -13.25 13.75 11.33
N PRO A 311 -13.52 15.04 11.60
CA PRO A 311 -14.73 15.71 11.12
C PRO A 311 -14.71 16.08 9.63
N GLY A 312 -13.54 16.05 8.98
CA GLY A 312 -13.35 16.51 7.60
C GLY A 312 -12.60 15.51 6.71
N GLY A 313 -12.70 14.22 7.03
CA GLY A 313 -12.11 13.11 6.29
C GLY A 313 -10.96 12.45 7.05
N LEU A 314 -10.65 11.24 6.61
CA LEU A 314 -9.63 10.37 7.20
C LEU A 314 -8.63 9.98 6.11
N PHE A 315 -7.34 10.10 6.43
CA PHE A 315 -6.23 9.54 5.67
C PHE A 315 -5.52 8.52 6.55
N LEU A 316 -5.26 7.34 5.99
CA LEU A 316 -4.50 6.27 6.61
C LEU A 316 -3.19 6.09 5.86
N ALA A 317 -2.13 5.84 6.61
CA ALA A 317 -0.85 5.43 6.06
C ALA A 317 -0.24 4.35 6.94
N GLN A 318 0.28 3.31 6.32
CA GLN A 318 1.15 2.35 6.99
C GLN A 318 2.42 3.06 7.51
N ASP A 319 2.93 2.60 8.65
CA ASP A 319 4.21 3.01 9.21
C ASP A 319 5.16 1.81 9.28
N GLY A 320 6.15 1.82 8.40
CA GLY A 320 7.16 0.79 8.25
C GLY A 320 8.18 0.75 9.40
N ASP A 321 8.32 1.82 10.17
CA ASP A 321 9.19 1.91 11.36
C ASP A 321 8.47 2.50 12.59
N ASN A 322 7.64 1.68 13.22
CA ASN A 322 6.96 2.02 14.46
C ASN A 322 7.76 1.60 15.71
N ALA A 323 9.09 1.74 15.69
CA ALA A 323 9.95 1.27 16.78
C ALA A 323 9.60 1.91 18.15
N PRO A 324 9.66 1.14 19.26
CA PRO A 324 10.13 -0.24 19.36
C PRO A 324 9.05 -1.30 19.09
N ALA A 325 7.85 -0.90 18.70
CA ALA A 325 6.74 -1.81 18.43
C ALA A 325 6.82 -2.40 17.00
N ALA A 326 5.91 -3.33 16.69
CA ALA A 326 5.70 -3.75 15.31
C ALA A 326 5.05 -2.62 14.50
N GLN A 327 5.12 -2.73 13.17
CA GLN A 327 4.48 -1.81 12.23
C GLN A 327 2.98 -1.65 12.51
N ASN A 328 2.45 -0.49 12.16
CA ASN A 328 1.03 -0.16 12.36
C ASN A 328 0.55 0.83 11.29
N PHE A 329 -0.62 1.43 11.49
CA PHE A 329 -1.18 2.43 10.60
C PHE A 329 -1.45 3.72 11.37
N LYS A 330 -1.04 4.87 10.81
CA LYS A 330 -1.34 6.19 11.35
C LYS A 330 -2.64 6.72 10.76
N LEU A 331 -3.43 7.39 11.61
CA LEU A 331 -4.67 8.05 11.24
C LEU A 331 -4.43 9.56 11.23
N VAL A 332 -4.73 10.22 10.12
CA VAL A 332 -4.54 11.67 9.96
C VAL A 332 -5.85 12.29 9.50
N ARG A 333 -6.19 13.45 10.07
CA ARG A 333 -7.33 14.22 9.56
C ARG A 333 -7.02 14.80 8.19
N TRP A 334 -7.87 14.48 7.21
CA TRP A 334 -7.74 15.03 5.87
C TRP A 334 -7.87 16.55 5.83
N ASP A 335 -8.74 17.16 6.64
CA ASP A 335 -8.90 18.62 6.68
C ASP A 335 -7.61 19.36 7.07
N ARG A 336 -6.74 18.75 7.88
CA ARG A 336 -5.42 19.30 8.21
C ARG A 336 -4.42 19.15 7.07
N ILE A 337 -4.43 18.01 6.38
CA ILE A 337 -3.63 17.79 5.17
C ILE A 337 -4.02 18.83 4.10
N ALA A 338 -5.31 18.94 3.81
CA ALA A 338 -5.84 19.90 2.85
C ALA A 338 -5.48 21.34 3.21
N ALA A 339 -5.62 21.74 4.48
CA ALA A 339 -5.23 23.08 4.93
C ALA A 339 -3.72 23.35 4.78
N ALA A 340 -2.87 22.37 5.11
CA ALA A 340 -1.42 22.49 4.98
C ALA A 340 -0.98 22.61 3.51
N LEU A 341 -1.69 21.95 2.60
CA LEU A 341 -1.46 22.01 1.15
C LEU A 341 -2.14 23.22 0.48
N GLY A 342 -3.01 23.95 1.20
CA GLY A 342 -3.77 25.07 0.65
C GLY A 342 -4.87 24.68 -0.33
N LEU A 343 -5.51 23.51 -0.12
CA LEU A 343 -6.63 22.99 -0.94
C LEU A 343 -7.99 23.58 -0.53
#